data_AF-A0A3D1QXC5-F1
#
_entry.id   AF-A0A3D1QXC5-F1
#
_cell.length_a   1.000
_cell.length_b   1.000
_cell.length_c   1.000
_cell.angle_alpha   90.00
_cell.angle_beta   90.00
_cell.angle_gamma   90.00
#
_symmetry.space_group_name_H-M   'P 1'
#
loop_
_entity.id
_entity.type
_entity.pdbx_description
1 polymer ?
#
loop_
_entity_poly.entity_id
_entity_poly.type
_entity_poly.pdbx_seq_one_letter_code
_entity_poly.pdbx_strand_id
1 'polypeptide(L)'
;MFRRPPSNTRILVLLAAVLAAGCIERAPTPRSRRTSFKRSGLTDLVLADAPAGHRRVGAVYGDSVELAGIDHAPQTPKPGDKVEVTCVYRVLREADVDYKIFVHLDAKGGRAERINGDHWPASGRYPTGVWRKGEYVRDRWSFTVPSYFDGDALEVWTGFYQPGKDDRWPLTNPSAVRHDGNNRVLAASIPVR
;
A
#
# COMPACT_ATOMS: atom_id res chain seq x y z
N MET A 1 -5.62 59.77 -65.63
CA MET A 1 -4.29 59.95 -65.02
C MET A 1 -4.47 60.67 -63.69
N PHE A 2 -3.95 60.10 -62.60
CA PHE A 2 -3.98 60.54 -61.19
C PHE A 2 -5.34 60.63 -60.46
N ARG A 3 -5.67 59.57 -59.70
CA ARG A 3 -6.51 59.62 -58.50
C ARG A 3 -5.72 59.05 -57.32
N ARG A 4 -5.64 59.83 -56.23
CA ARG A 4 -4.96 59.50 -54.96
C ARG A 4 -5.71 58.38 -54.22
N PRO A 5 -5.03 57.46 -53.50
CA PRO A 5 -5.69 56.57 -52.55
C PRO A 5 -5.91 57.29 -51.19
N PRO A 6 -6.91 56.87 -50.38
CA PRO A 6 -7.22 57.52 -49.12
C PRO A 6 -6.31 57.05 -47.96
N SER A 7 -6.14 57.96 -47.01
CA SER A 7 -5.41 57.81 -45.76
C SER A 7 -6.16 56.89 -44.79
N ASN A 8 -5.59 55.70 -44.50
CA ASN A 8 -6.07 54.85 -43.41
C ASN A 8 -5.27 55.14 -42.13
N THR A 9 -5.91 55.85 -41.21
CA THR A 9 -5.48 56.05 -39.82
C THR A 9 -5.32 54.69 -39.13
N ARG A 10 -4.09 54.34 -38.73
CA ARG A 10 -3.83 53.15 -37.91
C ARG A 10 -4.09 53.49 -36.44
N ILE A 11 -5.18 52.98 -35.88
CA ILE A 11 -5.38 52.94 -34.43
C ILE A 11 -4.55 51.77 -33.89
N LEU A 12 -3.50 52.07 -33.12
CA LEU A 12 -2.78 51.08 -32.31
C LEU A 12 -3.57 50.86 -31.02
N VAL A 13 -4.21 49.70 -30.88
CA VAL A 13 -4.74 49.24 -29.58
C VAL A 13 -3.63 48.44 -28.91
N LEU A 14 -3.03 49.01 -27.86
CA LEU A 14 -2.10 48.31 -26.97
C LEU A 14 -2.88 47.26 -26.16
N LEU A 15 -2.76 45.98 -26.54
CA LEU A 15 -3.14 44.87 -25.67
C LEU A 15 -2.11 44.76 -24.55
N ALA A 16 -2.45 45.25 -23.35
CA ALA A 16 -1.71 44.94 -22.14
C ALA A 16 -2.01 43.48 -21.75
N ALA A 17 -1.07 42.58 -22.04
CA ALA A 17 -1.11 41.21 -21.56
C ALA A 17 -0.82 41.20 -20.04
N VAL A 18 -1.87 41.09 -19.23
CA VAL A 18 -1.74 40.83 -17.79
C VAL A 18 -1.28 39.37 -17.63
N LEU A 19 0.01 39.17 -17.42
CA LEU A 19 0.56 37.87 -17.01
C LEU A 19 0.12 37.62 -15.56
N ALA A 20 -1.02 36.94 -15.40
CA ALA A 20 -1.39 36.35 -14.13
C ALA A 20 -0.39 35.22 -13.82
N ALA A 21 0.65 35.54 -13.04
CA ALA A 21 1.54 34.56 -12.43
C ALA A 21 0.76 33.80 -11.34
N GLY A 22 -0.14 32.91 -11.75
CA GLY A 22 -0.74 31.94 -10.84
C GLY A 22 0.39 31.05 -10.31
N CYS A 23 0.64 31.10 -9.00
CA CYS A 23 1.56 30.20 -8.34
C CYS A 23 1.09 28.75 -8.57
N ILE A 24 1.64 28.08 -9.57
CA ILE A 24 1.46 26.63 -9.73
C ILE A 24 2.29 26.00 -8.61
N GLU A 25 1.64 25.71 -7.49
CA GLU A 25 2.26 24.97 -6.39
C GLU A 25 2.62 23.58 -6.94
N ARG A 26 3.93 23.36 -7.17
CA ARG A 26 4.40 22.08 -7.69
C ARG A 26 4.01 20.99 -6.71
N ALA A 27 3.40 19.92 -7.22
CA ALA A 27 3.13 18.74 -6.40
C ALA A 27 4.41 18.30 -5.68
N PRO A 28 4.36 17.96 -4.38
CA PRO A 28 5.53 17.51 -3.65
C PRO A 28 6.20 16.32 -4.34
N THR A 29 7.52 16.37 -4.48
CA THR A 29 8.32 15.20 -4.87
C THR A 29 8.20 14.08 -3.82
N PRO A 30 8.44 12.80 -4.16
CA PRO A 30 8.47 11.72 -3.19
C PRO A 30 9.38 12.00 -1.98
N ARG A 31 10.59 12.51 -2.25
CA ARG A 31 11.56 12.90 -1.22
C ARG A 31 11.04 14.02 -0.31
N SER A 32 10.49 15.09 -0.88
CA SER A 32 9.98 16.21 -0.08
C SER A 32 8.76 15.79 0.74
N ARG A 33 7.85 15.01 0.16
CA ARG A 33 6.70 14.41 0.85
C ARG A 33 7.14 13.54 2.03
N ARG A 34 8.13 12.67 1.84
CA ARG A 34 8.68 11.80 2.91
C ARG A 34 9.34 12.61 4.02
N THR A 35 10.05 13.68 3.66
CA THR A 35 10.75 14.56 4.60
C THR A 35 9.76 15.35 5.46
N SER A 36 8.69 15.91 4.88
CA SER A 36 7.70 16.72 5.58
C SER A 36 6.63 15.92 6.33
N PHE A 37 6.55 14.60 6.12
CA PHE A 37 5.54 13.77 6.74
C PHE A 37 5.67 13.71 8.28
N LYS A 38 4.58 14.03 8.99
CA LYS A 38 4.53 14.08 10.46
C LYS A 38 4.44 12.66 11.06
N ARG A 39 5.49 12.22 11.76
CA ARG A 39 5.60 10.86 12.36
C ARG A 39 5.38 10.78 13.86
N SER A 40 5.27 11.91 14.56
CA SER A 40 5.22 11.93 16.03
C SER A 40 4.05 11.17 16.65
N GLY A 41 3.00 10.86 15.88
CA GLY A 41 1.85 10.06 16.32
C GLY A 41 1.84 8.61 15.82
N LEU A 42 2.96 8.09 15.33
CA LEU A 42 3.05 6.73 14.76
C LEU A 42 3.83 5.74 15.65
N THR A 43 4.07 6.05 16.92
CA THR A 43 4.89 5.22 17.82
C THR A 43 4.34 3.81 18.04
N ASP A 44 3.05 3.59 17.83
CA ASP A 44 2.41 2.28 17.87
C ASP A 44 2.54 1.47 16.56
N LEU A 45 2.85 2.15 15.45
CA LEU A 45 2.99 1.58 14.11
C LEU A 45 4.45 1.41 13.69
N VAL A 46 5.32 2.34 14.04
CA VAL A 46 6.72 2.33 13.65
C VAL A 46 7.55 1.84 14.81
N LEU A 47 8.19 0.69 14.62
CA LEU A 47 9.04 0.04 15.60
C LEU A 47 10.51 0.32 15.26
N ALA A 48 11.31 0.49 16.30
CA ALA A 48 12.75 0.70 16.18
C ALA A 48 13.45 -0.58 15.70
N ASP A 49 12.97 -1.75 16.12
CA ASP A 49 13.57 -3.05 15.86
C ASP A 49 12.53 -4.07 15.39
N ALA A 50 13.03 -5.18 14.83
CA ALA A 50 12.20 -6.33 14.51
C ALA A 50 11.52 -6.83 15.79
N PRO A 51 10.18 -6.77 15.88
CA PRO A 51 9.51 -7.32 17.04
C PRO A 51 9.78 -8.83 17.15
N ALA A 52 10.08 -9.29 18.36
CA ALA A 52 10.36 -10.69 18.64
C ALA A 52 9.07 -11.52 18.59
N GLY A 53 9.18 -12.80 18.22
CA GLY A 53 8.11 -13.78 18.37
C GLY A 53 7.10 -13.88 17.22
N HIS A 54 7.16 -13.00 16.21
CA HIS A 54 6.30 -13.13 15.04
C HIS A 54 6.66 -14.36 14.21
N ARG A 55 5.65 -15.02 13.60
CA ARG A 55 5.93 -16.04 12.59
C ARG A 55 6.59 -15.40 11.37
N ARG A 56 7.83 -15.81 11.06
CA ARG A 56 8.58 -15.28 9.93
C ARG A 56 7.90 -15.60 8.59
N VAL A 57 7.82 -14.60 7.71
CA VAL A 57 7.37 -14.75 6.32
C VAL A 57 8.54 -14.56 5.37
N GLY A 58 9.16 -13.37 5.37
CA GLY A 58 10.36 -13.06 4.60
C GLY A 58 10.12 -12.77 3.12
N ALA A 59 8.91 -12.37 2.71
CA ALA A 59 8.61 -12.02 1.32
C ALA A 59 9.09 -10.60 1.00
N VAL A 60 9.82 -10.40 -0.09
CA VAL A 60 10.43 -9.10 -0.45
C VAL A 60 9.83 -8.55 -1.73
N TYR A 61 9.29 -7.35 -1.66
CA TYR A 61 8.59 -6.65 -2.74
C TYR A 61 9.41 -5.47 -3.28
N GLY A 62 9.64 -5.47 -4.60
CA GLY A 62 10.42 -4.46 -5.33
C GLY A 62 11.78 -4.15 -4.72
N ASP A 63 12.43 -5.15 -4.10
CA ASP A 63 13.52 -5.07 -3.13
C ASP A 63 13.50 -3.88 -2.14
N SER A 64 12.30 -3.38 -1.83
CA SER A 64 12.08 -2.20 -1.01
C SER A 64 11.42 -2.52 0.31
N VAL A 65 10.50 -3.49 0.34
CA VAL A 65 9.76 -3.86 1.56
C VAL A 65 9.80 -5.37 1.75
N GLU A 66 10.20 -5.83 2.93
CA GLU A 66 10.06 -7.21 3.36
C GLU A 66 8.81 -7.33 4.24
N LEU A 67 7.86 -8.20 3.90
CA LEU A 67 6.90 -8.73 4.87
C LEU A 67 7.69 -9.67 5.79
N ALA A 68 8.17 -9.13 6.91
CA ALA A 68 9.11 -9.79 7.81
C ALA A 68 8.40 -10.89 8.64
N GLY A 69 7.18 -10.59 9.12
CA GLY A 69 6.43 -11.52 9.92
C GLY A 69 4.94 -11.21 9.97
N ILE A 70 4.19 -12.17 10.49
CA ILE A 70 2.74 -12.07 10.66
C ILE A 70 2.32 -12.88 11.88
N ASP A 71 1.41 -12.33 12.68
CA ASP A 71 0.74 -13.01 13.79
C ASP A 71 -0.76 -12.79 13.74
N HIS A 72 -1.49 -13.63 14.46
CA HIS A 72 -2.93 -13.52 14.60
C HIS A 72 -3.40 -13.94 15.99
N ALA A 73 -4.56 -13.44 16.43
CA ALA A 73 -5.23 -13.86 17.65
C ALA A 73 -6.75 -13.88 17.44
N PRO A 74 -7.47 -14.90 17.94
CA PRO A 74 -6.96 -16.08 18.64
C PRO A 74 -6.16 -17.02 17.71
N GLN A 75 -5.33 -17.89 18.27
CA GLN A 75 -4.50 -18.81 17.47
C GLN A 75 -5.31 -19.90 16.75
N THR A 76 -6.47 -20.24 17.29
CA THR A 76 -7.42 -21.22 16.73
C THR A 76 -8.83 -20.69 16.91
N PRO A 77 -9.27 -19.75 16.04
CA PRO A 77 -10.64 -19.22 16.06
C PRO A 77 -11.68 -20.28 15.71
N LYS A 78 -12.91 -20.05 16.15
CA LYS A 78 -14.12 -20.76 15.74
C LYS A 78 -14.85 -20.00 14.62
N PRO A 79 -15.74 -20.65 13.86
CA PRO A 79 -16.74 -19.96 13.05
C PRO A 79 -17.49 -18.91 13.89
N GLY A 80 -17.56 -17.68 13.38
CA GLY A 80 -18.14 -16.52 14.08
C GLY A 80 -17.15 -15.71 14.93
N ASP A 81 -15.94 -16.21 15.21
CA ASP A 81 -14.96 -15.46 15.99
C ASP A 81 -14.35 -14.31 15.17
N LYS A 82 -14.05 -13.21 15.87
CA LYS A 82 -13.21 -12.15 15.32
C LYS A 82 -11.74 -12.52 15.49
N VAL A 83 -10.98 -12.37 14.41
CA VAL A 83 -9.53 -12.60 14.36
C VAL A 83 -8.83 -11.28 14.09
N GLU A 84 -7.92 -10.89 14.98
CA GLU A 84 -7.00 -9.78 14.79
C GLU A 84 -5.72 -10.31 14.16
N VAL A 85 -5.24 -9.67 13.10
CA VAL A 85 -4.01 -10.02 12.39
C VAL A 85 -3.06 -8.84 12.42
N THR A 86 -1.79 -9.12 12.68
CA THR A 86 -0.71 -8.14 12.68
C THR A 86 0.35 -8.56 11.68
N CYS A 87 0.54 -7.77 10.62
CA CYS A 87 1.67 -7.87 9.71
C CYS A 87 2.79 -6.92 10.14
N VAL A 88 4.04 -7.34 9.96
CA VAL A 88 5.22 -6.51 10.22
C VAL A 88 6.03 -6.40 8.95
N TYR A 89 6.22 -5.17 8.48
CA TYR A 89 6.95 -4.84 7.27
C TYR A 89 8.28 -4.18 7.61
N ARG A 90 9.39 -4.71 7.13
CA ARG A 90 10.71 -4.07 7.22
C ARG A 90 10.99 -3.29 5.95
N VAL A 91 11.36 -2.03 6.09
CA VAL A 91 11.69 -1.16 4.96
C VAL A 91 13.18 -1.32 4.61
N LEU A 92 13.45 -1.98 3.48
CA LEU A 92 14.79 -2.19 2.94
C LEU A 92 15.27 -0.98 2.13
N ARG A 93 14.36 -0.38 1.35
CA ARG A 93 14.56 0.83 0.55
C ARG A 93 13.27 1.65 0.50
N GLU A 94 13.41 2.92 0.20
CA GLU A 94 12.27 3.84 0.12
C GLU A 94 11.54 3.66 -1.22
N ALA A 95 10.22 3.49 -1.17
CA ALA A 95 9.38 3.50 -2.37
C ALA A 95 8.91 4.93 -2.66
N ASP A 96 8.79 5.28 -3.94
CA ASP A 96 8.40 6.63 -4.36
C ASP A 96 6.89 6.80 -4.60
N VAL A 97 6.15 5.69 -4.56
CA VAL A 97 4.69 5.67 -4.70
C VAL A 97 4.04 4.95 -3.53
N ASP A 98 2.74 5.22 -3.34
CA ASP A 98 1.94 4.53 -2.35
C ASP A 98 1.33 3.26 -2.93
N TYR A 99 1.53 2.16 -2.23
CA TYR A 99 0.91 0.87 -2.49
C TYR A 99 -0.16 0.60 -1.43
N LYS A 100 -1.26 -0.02 -1.87
CA LYS A 100 -2.21 -0.69 -0.96
C LYS A 100 -1.75 -2.11 -0.71
N ILE A 101 -2.14 -2.63 0.45
CA ILE A 101 -2.00 -4.06 0.77
C ILE A 101 -3.29 -4.72 0.31
N PHE A 102 -3.16 -5.80 -0.46
CA PHE A 102 -4.29 -6.71 -0.67
C PHE A 102 -4.19 -7.87 0.31
N VAL A 103 -5.34 -8.31 0.82
CA VAL A 103 -5.46 -9.47 1.71
C VAL A 103 -6.63 -10.30 1.23
N HIS A 104 -6.33 -11.55 0.93
CA HIS A 104 -7.31 -12.54 0.52
C HIS A 104 -7.26 -13.69 1.50
N LEU A 105 -8.38 -13.96 2.17
CA LEU A 105 -8.54 -15.16 2.99
C LEU A 105 -9.27 -16.19 2.16
N ASP A 106 -8.55 -17.25 1.83
CA ASP A 106 -9.06 -18.37 1.08
C ASP A 106 -9.21 -19.56 2.03
N ALA A 107 -10.31 -20.32 1.92
CA ALA A 107 -10.34 -21.63 2.57
C ALA A 107 -9.18 -22.48 2.04
N LYS A 108 -8.48 -23.18 2.94
CA LYS A 108 -7.48 -24.16 2.53
C LYS A 108 -8.14 -25.20 1.61
N GLY A 109 -7.58 -25.37 0.40
CA GLY A 109 -8.16 -26.24 -0.63
C GLY A 109 -9.26 -25.58 -1.49
N GLY A 110 -9.55 -24.29 -1.30
CA GLY A 110 -10.35 -23.46 -2.22
C GLY A 110 -11.86 -23.67 -2.18
N ARG A 111 -12.41 -24.24 -1.09
CA ARG A 111 -13.82 -24.66 -1.02
C ARG A 111 -14.81 -23.62 -0.45
N ALA A 112 -14.37 -22.40 -0.17
CA ALA A 112 -15.24 -21.34 0.35
C ALA A 112 -15.07 -20.03 -0.42
N GLU A 113 -16.05 -19.14 -0.24
CA GLU A 113 -15.96 -17.76 -0.73
C GLU A 113 -14.75 -17.05 -0.11
N ARG A 114 -14.03 -16.28 -0.93
CA ARG A 114 -12.89 -15.48 -0.51
C ARG A 114 -13.35 -14.30 0.33
N ILE A 115 -12.70 -14.07 1.46
CA ILE A 115 -12.85 -12.83 2.23
C ILE A 115 -11.79 -11.84 1.75
N ASN A 116 -12.20 -10.66 1.31
CA ASN A 116 -11.30 -9.57 0.94
C ASN A 116 -11.05 -8.66 2.15
N GLY A 117 -9.78 -8.35 2.40
CA GLY A 117 -9.32 -7.46 3.45
C GLY A 117 -8.41 -6.37 2.91
N ASP A 118 -8.58 -5.91 1.68
CA ASP A 118 -7.70 -4.93 1.04
C ASP A 118 -7.81 -3.56 1.70
N HIS A 119 -6.68 -2.94 2.01
CA HIS A 119 -6.66 -1.69 2.76
C HIS A 119 -5.40 -0.85 2.50
N TRP A 120 -5.43 0.39 2.97
CA TRP A 120 -4.23 1.21 3.08
C TRP A 120 -3.44 0.80 4.32
N PRO A 121 -2.11 0.66 4.24
CA PRO A 121 -1.31 0.25 5.38
C PRO A 121 -1.52 1.14 6.61
N ALA A 122 -1.41 0.51 7.78
CA ALA A 122 -1.48 1.16 9.07
C ALA A 122 -2.78 1.96 9.25
N SER A 123 -3.90 1.37 8.78
CA SER A 123 -5.23 1.99 8.74
C SER A 123 -5.26 3.34 8.00
N GLY A 124 -4.44 3.47 6.95
CA GLY A 124 -4.32 4.71 6.16
C GLY A 124 -3.48 5.81 6.82
N ARG A 125 -2.93 5.58 8.01
CA ARG A 125 -2.15 6.60 8.73
C ARG A 125 -0.70 6.68 8.27
N TYR A 126 -0.17 5.65 7.61
CA TYR A 126 1.23 5.64 7.18
C TYR A 126 1.41 5.06 5.76
N PRO A 127 1.27 5.89 4.72
CA PRO A 127 1.40 5.46 3.32
C PRO A 127 2.81 4.93 2.98
N THR A 128 2.91 3.90 2.13
CA THR A 128 4.21 3.25 1.84
C THR A 128 5.25 4.19 1.22
N GLY A 129 4.82 5.19 0.43
CA GLY A 129 5.72 6.12 -0.24
C GLY A 129 6.47 7.04 0.74
N VAL A 130 6.00 7.15 1.98
CA VAL A 130 6.65 7.93 3.04
C VAL A 130 7.37 7.07 4.08
N TRP A 131 7.41 5.75 3.92
CA TRP A 131 8.20 4.87 4.78
C TRP A 131 9.70 5.17 4.62
N ARG A 132 10.47 5.04 5.70
CA ARG A 132 11.92 5.27 5.69
C ARG A 132 12.68 3.96 5.82
N LYS A 133 13.81 3.87 5.12
CA LYS A 133 14.72 2.73 5.23
C LYS A 133 15.06 2.43 6.69
N GLY A 134 15.00 1.16 7.07
CA GLY A 134 15.29 0.66 8.41
C GLY A 134 14.09 0.59 9.34
N GLU A 135 12.97 1.26 9.02
CA GLU A 135 11.76 1.18 9.83
C GLU A 135 11.13 -0.21 9.77
N TYR A 136 10.53 -0.62 10.89
CA TYR A 136 9.58 -1.72 10.94
C TYR A 136 8.18 -1.13 11.10
N VAL A 137 7.32 -1.34 10.10
CA VAL A 137 5.94 -0.85 10.09
C VAL A 137 4.99 -1.98 10.44
N ARG A 138 4.26 -1.80 11.54
CA ARG A 138 3.18 -2.66 11.97
C ARG A 138 1.89 -2.25 11.29
N ASP A 139 1.24 -3.24 10.71
CA ASP A 139 -0.07 -3.11 10.10
C ASP A 139 -1.03 -4.07 10.79
N ARG A 140 -2.19 -3.56 11.22
CA ARG A 140 -3.18 -4.33 11.96
C ARG A 140 -4.51 -4.26 11.24
N TRP A 141 -5.12 -5.41 11.07
CA TRP A 141 -6.45 -5.55 10.48
C TRP A 141 -7.15 -6.74 11.13
N SER A 142 -8.46 -6.83 10.93
CA SER A 142 -9.26 -7.90 11.51
C SER A 142 -10.29 -8.41 10.53
N PHE A 143 -10.67 -9.66 10.70
CA PHE A 143 -11.80 -10.26 9.99
C PHE A 143 -12.62 -11.12 10.94
N THR A 144 -13.84 -11.46 10.55
CA THR A 144 -14.67 -12.43 11.27
C THR A 144 -14.67 -13.72 10.47
N VAL A 145 -14.38 -14.85 11.11
CA VAL A 145 -14.56 -16.16 10.47
C VAL A 145 -16.05 -16.32 10.16
N PRO A 146 -16.45 -16.63 8.92
CA PRO A 146 -17.86 -16.83 8.60
C PRO A 146 -18.49 -17.87 9.53
N SER A 147 -19.69 -17.61 10.04
CA SER A 147 -20.36 -18.54 10.98
C SER A 147 -20.70 -19.88 10.35
N TYR A 148 -20.80 -19.93 9.02
CA TYR A 148 -21.03 -21.11 8.22
C TYR A 148 -19.73 -21.76 7.71
N PHE A 149 -18.55 -21.28 8.13
CA PHE A 149 -17.28 -21.83 7.69
C PHE A 149 -17.12 -23.27 8.19
N ASP A 150 -16.92 -24.21 7.26
CA ASP A 150 -16.84 -25.66 7.49
C ASP A 150 -15.47 -26.25 7.12
N GLY A 151 -14.50 -25.40 6.77
CA GLY A 151 -13.12 -25.79 6.46
C GLY A 151 -12.20 -25.86 7.69
N ASP A 152 -11.04 -26.49 7.52
CA ASP A 152 -10.07 -26.66 8.62
C ASP A 152 -9.17 -25.44 8.86
N ALA A 153 -9.01 -24.57 7.85
CA ALA A 153 -8.12 -23.42 7.92
C ALA A 153 -8.43 -22.34 6.87
N LEU A 154 -8.14 -21.10 7.23
CA LEU A 154 -8.08 -19.96 6.31
C LEU A 154 -6.63 -19.62 5.98
N GLU A 155 -6.32 -19.55 4.70
CA GLU A 155 -5.01 -19.15 4.17
C GLU A 155 -4.99 -17.64 3.92
N VAL A 156 -4.03 -16.94 4.54
CA VAL A 156 -3.82 -15.50 4.34
C VAL A 156 -2.89 -15.32 3.16
N TRP A 157 -3.47 -14.91 2.04
CA TRP A 157 -2.75 -14.56 0.82
C TRP A 157 -2.65 -13.04 0.70
N THR A 158 -1.45 -12.51 0.52
CA THR A 158 -1.23 -11.06 0.54
C THR A 158 -0.14 -10.59 -0.43
N GLY A 159 -0.06 -9.28 -0.60
CA GLY A 159 0.93 -8.57 -1.40
C GLY A 159 0.54 -7.10 -1.51
N PHE A 160 1.20 -6.41 -2.43
CA PHE A 160 0.99 -5.00 -2.66
C PHE A 160 0.48 -4.73 -4.08
N TYR A 161 -0.31 -3.68 -4.24
CA TYR A 161 -0.75 -3.20 -5.54
C TYR A 161 -0.79 -1.68 -5.56
N GLN A 162 -0.60 -1.09 -6.74
CA GLN A 162 -0.77 0.34 -6.91
C GLN A 162 -2.24 0.64 -7.26
N PRO A 163 -2.97 1.45 -6.47
CA PRO A 163 -4.37 1.76 -6.76
C PRO A 163 -4.56 2.43 -8.12
N GLY A 164 -5.64 2.06 -8.82
CA GLY A 164 -5.93 2.56 -10.16
C GLY A 164 -5.06 1.96 -11.27
N LYS A 165 -4.15 1.04 -10.93
CA LYS A 165 -3.39 0.23 -11.88
C LYS A 165 -3.66 -1.24 -11.61
N ASP A 166 -3.66 -2.05 -12.66
CA ASP A 166 -3.68 -3.51 -12.53
C ASP A 166 -2.23 -4.05 -12.39
N ASP A 167 -1.49 -3.46 -11.45
CA ASP A 167 -0.06 -3.75 -11.25
C ASP A 167 0.21 -4.12 -9.80
N ARG A 168 0.66 -5.36 -9.59
CA ARG A 168 1.09 -5.87 -8.29
C ARG A 168 2.58 -5.62 -8.14
N TRP A 169 2.98 -5.10 -6.97
CA TRP A 169 4.38 -4.86 -6.70
C TRP A 169 5.16 -6.18 -6.80
N PRO A 170 6.24 -6.29 -7.61
CA PRO A 170 6.86 -7.58 -7.87
C PRO A 170 7.45 -8.23 -6.63
N LEU A 171 7.23 -9.53 -6.49
CA LEU A 171 7.94 -10.38 -5.53
C LEU A 171 9.34 -10.67 -6.07
N THR A 172 10.36 -10.24 -5.34
CA THR A 172 11.76 -10.24 -5.80
C THR A 172 12.59 -11.40 -5.26
N ASN A 173 12.05 -12.15 -4.30
CA ASN A 173 12.67 -13.37 -3.76
C ASN A 173 11.73 -14.59 -3.83
N PRO A 174 11.14 -14.91 -4.99
CA PRO A 174 10.11 -15.95 -5.11
C PRO A 174 10.56 -17.32 -4.58
N SER A 175 11.83 -17.70 -4.77
CA SER A 175 12.37 -18.97 -4.28
C SER A 175 12.42 -19.11 -2.75
N ALA A 176 12.28 -18.01 -2.00
CA ALA A 176 12.36 -18.00 -0.54
C ALA A 176 11.00 -18.16 0.16
N VAL A 177 9.89 -18.02 -0.56
CA VAL A 177 8.54 -17.95 0.03
C VAL A 177 7.51 -18.72 -0.79
N ARG A 178 6.42 -19.17 -0.15
CA ARG A 178 5.28 -19.75 -0.88
C ARG A 178 4.47 -18.65 -1.55
N HIS A 179 4.17 -18.83 -2.83
CA HIS A 179 3.43 -17.88 -3.64
C HIS A 179 2.65 -18.58 -4.75
N ASP A 180 1.74 -17.87 -5.40
CA ASP A 180 0.92 -18.38 -6.52
C ASP A 180 1.45 -18.02 -7.92
N GLY A 181 2.59 -17.31 -7.98
CA GLY A 181 3.22 -16.88 -9.24
C GLY A 181 2.76 -15.50 -9.72
N ASN A 182 1.77 -14.90 -9.06
CA ASN A 182 1.20 -13.60 -9.41
C ASN A 182 1.52 -12.54 -8.35
N ASN A 183 2.75 -12.52 -7.81
CA ASN A 183 3.18 -11.61 -6.73
C ASN A 183 2.31 -11.67 -5.45
N ARG A 184 1.59 -12.79 -5.24
CA ARG A 184 0.76 -13.04 -4.06
C ARG A 184 1.36 -14.17 -3.25
N VAL A 185 1.69 -13.88 -1.99
CA VAL A 185 2.38 -14.81 -1.09
C VAL A 185 1.41 -15.41 -0.08
N LEU A 186 1.63 -16.67 0.28
CA LEU A 186 0.96 -17.32 1.39
C LEU A 186 1.69 -16.93 2.69
N ALA A 187 1.16 -15.95 3.42
CA ALA A 187 1.75 -15.44 4.65
C ALA A 187 1.36 -16.29 5.89
N ALA A 188 0.16 -16.87 5.88
CA ALA A 188 -0.36 -17.66 6.99
C ALA A 188 -1.29 -18.78 6.55
N SER A 189 -1.38 -19.80 7.40
CA SER A 189 -2.52 -20.70 7.47
C SER A 189 -3.05 -20.66 8.90
N ILE A 190 -4.26 -20.13 9.08
CA ILE A 190 -4.94 -19.96 10.37
C ILE A 190 -5.88 -21.16 10.55
N PRO A 191 -5.62 -22.07 11.49
CA PRO A 191 -6.50 -23.20 11.75
C PRO A 191 -7.81 -22.70 12.35
N VAL A 192 -8.95 -23.25 11.89
CA VAL A 192 -10.29 -22.93 12.42
C VAL A 192 -10.85 -24.19 13.07
N ARG A 193 -11.27 -24.11 14.33
CA ARG A 193 -11.81 -25.25 15.12
C ARG A 193 -12.78 -24.79 16.19
#